data_AF-A0A803PJD5-F1
#
_entry.id   AF-A0A803PJD5-F1
#
_cell.length_a   1.000
_cell.length_b   1.000
_cell.length_c   1.000
_cell.angle_alpha   90.00
_cell.angle_beta   90.00
_cell.angle_gamma   90.00
#
_symmetry.space_group_name_H-M   'P 1'
#
loop_
_entity.id
_entity.type
_entity.pdbx_description
1 polymer ?
#
loop_
_entity_poly.entity_id
_entity_poly.type
_entity_poly.pdbx_seq_one_letter_code
_entity_poly.pdbx_strand_id
1 'polypeptide(L)'
;MWPFCRKGPSGFSSSSTAEEVTQGIDGTGLTAIITGASSGIGTETTRVLALRGVHVIMAVRNMAAGRDVKEAIVKEIPTAKVDAMELDLSSFSSIRKFASDFKSSNLPLNILINNAGVMATPFMLSKDNIELQFATNHLGHFLLTNLLLETMKKTSKQSEKEGRIVNVSSMAHRFPYSEGIRFDKINDKLGYSSIAAYGQSKLANVLHANELSRRLKEENVNITANSLHPGAILTNLFRFSGIIDGLAKSVGRLVLKNVQQQLRVTWH
;
A
#
# COMPACT_ATOMS: atom_id res chain seq x y z
N MET A 1 34.04 -1.54 3.19
CA MET A 1 32.93 -0.61 3.44
C MET A 1 32.44 -0.07 2.10
N TRP A 2 31.22 -0.40 1.67
CA TRP A 2 30.70 0.00 0.36
C TRP A 2 30.30 1.49 0.40
N PRO A 3 30.71 2.34 -0.58
CA PRO A 3 30.59 3.79 -0.47
C PRO A 3 29.19 4.36 -0.75
N PHE A 4 28.15 3.53 -0.81
CA PHE A 4 26.81 3.91 -1.26
C PHE A 4 25.75 4.13 -0.16
N CYS A 5 26.12 4.05 1.13
CA CYS A 5 25.19 4.25 2.25
C CYS A 5 25.30 5.65 2.88
N ARG A 6 25.15 6.71 2.09
CA ARG A 6 25.01 8.07 2.66
C ARG A 6 23.63 8.22 3.30
N LYS A 7 23.60 8.66 4.55
CA LYS A 7 22.37 9.01 5.27
C LYS A 7 21.77 10.27 4.63
N GLY A 8 20.45 10.27 4.39
CA GLY A 8 19.73 11.44 3.90
C GLY A 8 19.40 12.43 5.02
N PRO A 9 18.63 13.50 4.73
CA PRO A 9 18.19 14.47 5.73
C PRO A 9 17.41 13.86 6.90
N SER A 10 16.77 12.70 6.70
CA SER A 10 16.08 11.96 7.76
C SER A 10 17.01 11.18 8.70
N GLY A 11 18.33 11.17 8.47
CA GLY A 11 19.30 10.37 9.25
C GLY A 11 19.36 8.89 8.87
N PHE A 12 18.48 8.42 7.98
CA PHE A 12 18.43 7.04 7.48
C PHE A 12 19.02 6.92 6.07
N SER A 13 19.55 5.73 5.74
CA SER A 13 20.09 5.42 4.41
C SER A 13 19.14 4.48 3.65
N SER A 14 19.51 4.14 2.41
CA SER A 14 18.81 3.13 1.59
C SER A 14 19.03 1.69 2.06
N SER A 15 19.81 1.48 3.13
CA SER A 15 20.04 0.18 3.77
C SER A 15 19.39 0.09 5.15
N SER A 16 18.80 1.17 5.65
CA SER A 16 18.15 1.17 6.96
C SER A 16 16.93 0.28 6.97
N THR A 17 16.80 -0.54 8.01
CA THR A 17 15.64 -1.42 8.13
C THR A 17 14.41 -0.67 8.62
N ALA A 18 13.25 -1.28 8.40
CA ALA A 18 12.00 -0.77 8.92
C ALA A 18 11.97 -0.63 10.46
N GLU A 19 12.61 -1.58 11.15
CA GLU A 19 12.72 -1.53 12.60
C GLU A 19 13.61 -0.39 13.07
N GLU A 20 14.76 -0.18 12.41
CA GLU A 20 15.66 0.94 12.69
C GLU A 20 14.97 2.29 12.47
N VAL A 21 14.21 2.43 11.38
CA VAL A 21 13.47 3.67 11.07
C VAL A 21 12.39 3.97 12.11
N THR A 22 11.83 2.94 12.73
CA THR A 22 10.75 3.08 13.71
C THR A 22 11.21 2.96 15.16
N GLN A 23 12.51 2.90 15.40
CA GLN A 23 13.05 2.74 16.75
C GLN A 23 12.61 3.90 17.65
N GLY A 24 12.08 3.57 18.84
CA GLY A 24 11.59 4.56 19.81
C GLY A 24 10.19 5.11 19.54
N ILE A 25 9.52 4.70 18.46
CA ILE A 25 8.13 5.08 18.19
C ILE A 25 7.18 4.17 18.96
N ASP A 26 6.26 4.76 19.72
CA ASP A 26 5.13 4.07 20.35
C ASP A 26 3.83 4.41 19.61
N GLY A 27 3.24 3.40 18.97
CA GLY A 27 1.99 3.46 18.24
C GLY A 27 0.79 2.92 19.03
N THR A 28 0.94 2.70 20.34
CA THR A 28 -0.14 2.18 21.19
C THR A 28 -1.39 3.06 21.10
N GLY A 29 -2.54 2.40 20.92
CA GLY A 29 -3.83 3.06 20.76
C GLY A 29 -4.10 3.61 19.36
N LEU A 30 -3.17 3.44 18.41
CA LEU A 30 -3.42 3.69 16.99
C LEU A 30 -3.95 2.44 16.30
N THR A 31 -4.81 2.64 15.31
CA THR A 31 -5.27 1.58 14.42
C THR A 31 -4.91 1.89 12.97
N ALA A 32 -4.39 0.89 12.27
CA ALA A 32 -3.97 0.98 10.88
C ALA A 32 -4.70 -0.05 10.00
N ILE A 33 -5.15 0.36 8.82
CA ILE A 33 -5.55 -0.56 7.75
C ILE A 33 -4.43 -0.61 6.72
N ILE A 34 -4.03 -1.82 6.32
CA ILE A 34 -3.03 -2.04 5.28
C ILE A 34 -3.59 -2.95 4.20
N THR A 35 -3.74 -2.45 2.99
CA THR A 35 -4.18 -3.27 1.85
C THR A 35 -3.03 -4.12 1.33
N GLY A 36 -3.30 -5.38 0.98
CA GLY A 36 -2.29 -6.29 0.44
C GLY A 36 -1.27 -6.75 1.48
N ALA A 37 -1.67 -6.82 2.75
CA ALA A 37 -0.83 -7.16 3.89
C ALA A 37 -0.37 -8.63 3.96
N SER A 38 -0.83 -9.50 3.06
CA SER A 38 -0.46 -10.92 3.02
C SER A 38 0.82 -11.23 2.23
N SER A 39 1.55 -10.22 1.72
CA SER A 39 2.84 -10.47 1.07
C SER A 39 3.77 -9.25 1.06
N GLY A 40 5.08 -9.52 0.93
CA GLY A 40 6.10 -8.53 0.62
C GLY A 40 6.09 -7.33 1.57
N ILE A 41 6.03 -6.12 0.99
CA ILE A 41 6.06 -4.84 1.73
C ILE A 41 4.89 -4.75 2.71
N GLY A 42 3.70 -5.23 2.34
CA GLY A 42 2.52 -5.17 3.20
C GLY A 42 2.69 -6.00 4.47
N THR A 43 3.28 -7.19 4.36
CA THR A 43 3.57 -8.06 5.52
C THR A 43 4.60 -7.43 6.44
N GLU A 44 5.69 -6.90 5.90
CA GLU A 44 6.73 -6.26 6.72
C GLU A 44 6.21 -4.97 7.39
N THR A 45 5.39 -4.19 6.68
CA THR A 45 4.74 -3.00 7.25
C THR A 45 3.79 -3.38 8.39
N THR A 46 3.03 -4.47 8.23
CA THR A 46 2.17 -5.04 9.28
C THR A 46 2.99 -5.43 10.51
N ARG A 47 4.08 -6.19 10.30
CA ARG A 47 4.95 -6.69 11.37
C ARG A 47 5.55 -5.55 12.18
N VAL A 48 6.09 -4.53 11.50
CA VAL A 48 6.75 -3.40 12.18
C VAL A 48 5.74 -2.47 12.85
N LEU A 49 4.58 -2.20 12.25
CA LEU A 49 3.51 -1.45 12.95
C LEU A 49 3.06 -2.19 14.22
N ALA A 50 2.84 -3.50 14.12
CA ALA A 50 2.46 -4.33 15.26
C ALA A 50 3.55 -4.37 16.34
N LEU A 51 4.83 -4.42 15.95
CA LEU A 51 5.98 -4.32 16.86
C LEU A 51 5.98 -3.02 17.66
N ARG A 52 5.46 -1.93 17.06
CA ARG A 52 5.31 -0.63 17.72
C ARG A 52 3.95 -0.45 18.42
N GLY A 53 3.19 -1.52 18.64
CA GLY A 53 1.94 -1.48 19.41
C GLY A 53 0.70 -1.00 18.66
N VAL A 54 0.80 -0.74 17.35
CA VAL A 54 -0.34 -0.38 16.51
C VAL A 54 -1.25 -1.59 16.32
N HIS A 55 -2.57 -1.40 16.41
CA HIS A 55 -3.54 -2.41 16.02
C HIS A 55 -3.67 -2.42 14.49
N VAL A 56 -3.21 -3.49 13.85
CA VAL A 56 -3.20 -3.58 12.38
C VAL A 56 -4.35 -4.45 11.87
N ILE A 57 -5.16 -3.87 10.99
CA ILE A 57 -6.15 -4.56 10.16
C ILE A 57 -5.53 -4.87 8.80
N MET A 58 -5.16 -6.12 8.62
CA MET A 58 -4.68 -6.69 7.36
C MET A 58 -5.85 -6.84 6.40
N ALA A 59 -5.96 -5.93 5.42
CA ALA A 59 -6.97 -6.02 4.38
C ALA A 59 -6.43 -6.85 3.21
N VAL A 60 -6.92 -8.08 3.06
CA VAL A 60 -6.32 -9.11 2.18
C VAL A 60 -7.38 -9.81 1.34
N ARG A 61 -7.04 -10.16 0.10
CA ARG A 61 -7.96 -10.91 -0.79
C ARG A 61 -8.02 -12.40 -0.45
N ASN A 62 -6.89 -13.01 -0.09
CA ASN A 62 -6.82 -14.42 0.29
C ASN A 62 -6.74 -14.51 1.82
N MET A 63 -7.85 -14.89 2.44
CA MET A 63 -7.94 -14.99 3.89
C MET A 63 -7.08 -16.11 4.49
N ALA A 64 -6.82 -17.20 3.77
CA ALA A 64 -5.92 -18.25 4.25
C ALA A 64 -4.49 -17.70 4.38
N ALA A 65 -3.96 -17.10 3.32
CA ALA A 65 -2.64 -16.46 3.35
C ALA A 65 -2.56 -15.33 4.39
N GLY A 66 -3.66 -14.59 4.59
CA GLY A 66 -3.75 -13.57 5.64
C GLY A 66 -3.63 -14.15 7.06
N ARG A 67 -4.28 -15.29 7.32
CA ARG A 67 -4.19 -16.00 8.61
C ARG A 67 -2.79 -16.51 8.86
N ASP A 68 -2.16 -17.14 7.87
CA ASP A 68 -0.78 -17.64 8.00
C ASP A 68 0.20 -16.52 8.38
N VAL A 69 0.09 -15.36 7.73
CA VAL A 69 0.92 -14.19 8.04
C VAL A 69 0.60 -13.61 9.42
N LYS A 70 -0.68 -13.50 9.78
CA LYS A 70 -1.09 -13.05 11.13
C LYS A 70 -0.49 -13.96 12.21
N GLU A 71 -0.61 -15.28 12.05
CA GLU A 71 -0.08 -16.26 12.99
C GLU A 71 1.44 -16.18 13.13
N ALA A 72 2.16 -16.01 12.01
CA ALA A 72 3.61 -15.80 12.03
C ALA A 72 4.01 -14.53 12.80
N ILE A 73 3.31 -13.42 12.57
CA ILE A 73 3.59 -12.14 13.26
C ILE A 73 3.28 -12.25 14.76
N VAL A 74 2.15 -12.85 15.15
CA VAL A 74 1.78 -13.02 16.56
C VAL A 74 2.73 -13.98 17.28
N LYS A 75 3.25 -15.00 16.59
CA LYS A 75 4.27 -15.90 17.14
C LYS A 75 5.59 -15.17 17.40
N GLU A 76 6.00 -14.26 16.52
CA GLU A 76 7.21 -13.44 16.67
C GLU A 76 7.02 -12.35 17.73
N ILE A 77 5.83 -11.75 17.78
CA ILE A 77 5.48 -10.61 18.63
C ILE A 77 4.19 -10.96 19.41
N PRO A 78 4.29 -11.62 20.57
CA PRO A 78 3.10 -12.11 21.30
C PRO A 78 2.11 -11.03 21.75
N THR A 79 2.55 -9.77 21.83
CA THR A 79 1.70 -8.61 22.18
C THR A 79 1.05 -7.94 20.96
N ALA A 80 1.35 -8.41 19.75
CA ALA A 80 0.84 -7.84 18.51
C ALA A 80 -0.68 -7.93 18.42
N LYS A 81 -1.32 -6.79 18.12
CA LYS A 81 -2.75 -6.71 17.82
C LYS A 81 -2.92 -6.68 16.31
N VAL A 82 -3.22 -7.83 15.72
CA VAL A 82 -3.37 -7.98 14.27
C VAL A 82 -4.64 -8.73 13.95
N ASP A 83 -5.47 -8.18 13.08
CA ASP A 83 -6.66 -8.84 12.53
C ASP A 83 -6.60 -8.89 11.02
N ALA A 84 -7.25 -9.88 10.42
CA ALA A 84 -7.35 -10.02 8.97
C ALA A 84 -8.81 -9.87 8.55
N MET A 85 -9.03 -9.08 7.51
CA MET A 85 -10.34 -8.81 6.94
C MET A 85 -10.27 -8.93 5.42
N GLU A 86 -11.32 -9.52 4.84
CA GLU A 86 -11.34 -9.79 3.40
C GLU A 86 -11.56 -8.49 2.61
N LEU A 87 -10.66 -8.22 1.65
CA LEU A 87 -10.77 -7.09 0.74
C LEU A 87 -10.27 -7.48 -0.66
N ASP A 88 -11.18 -7.44 -1.64
CA ASP A 88 -10.86 -7.52 -3.06
C ASP A 88 -11.04 -6.15 -3.71
N LEU A 89 -9.93 -5.45 -3.95
CA LEU A 89 -9.90 -4.12 -4.56
C LEU A 89 -10.35 -4.12 -6.03
N SER A 90 -10.48 -5.28 -6.67
CA SER A 90 -11.05 -5.42 -8.02
C SER A 90 -12.57 -5.55 -8.02
N SER A 91 -13.23 -5.30 -6.88
CA SER A 91 -14.66 -5.44 -6.69
C SER A 91 -15.23 -4.35 -5.78
N PHE A 92 -16.04 -3.44 -6.33
CA PHE A 92 -16.63 -2.33 -5.57
C PHE A 92 -17.59 -2.81 -4.48
N SER A 93 -18.30 -3.93 -4.71
CA SER A 93 -19.12 -4.57 -3.68
C SER A 93 -18.27 -5.11 -2.51
N SER A 94 -17.12 -5.73 -2.79
CA SER A 94 -16.17 -6.17 -1.75
C SER A 94 -15.63 -4.99 -0.95
N ILE A 95 -15.26 -3.89 -1.61
CA ILE A 95 -14.75 -2.68 -0.94
C ILE A 95 -15.80 -2.07 -0.02
N ARG A 96 -17.05 -1.96 -0.48
CA ARG A 96 -18.16 -1.45 0.34
C ARG A 96 -18.43 -2.35 1.54
N LYS A 97 -18.41 -3.67 1.33
CA LYS A 97 -18.55 -4.66 2.41
C LYS A 97 -17.45 -4.50 3.45
N PHE A 98 -16.18 -4.48 3.03
CA PHE A 98 -15.04 -4.28 3.93
C PHE A 98 -15.17 -2.99 4.75
N ALA A 99 -15.50 -1.87 4.09
CA ALA A 99 -15.67 -0.59 4.79
C ALA A 99 -16.85 -0.63 5.78
N SER A 100 -17.94 -1.32 5.44
CA SER A 100 -19.09 -1.52 6.33
C SER A 100 -18.71 -2.38 7.54
N ASP A 101 -18.03 -3.50 7.33
CA ASP A 101 -17.59 -4.41 8.38
C ASP A 101 -16.61 -3.71 9.32
N PHE A 102 -15.66 -2.94 8.77
CA PHE A 102 -14.70 -2.18 9.58
C PHE A 102 -15.39 -1.10 10.41
N LYS A 103 -16.35 -0.36 9.83
CA LYS A 103 -17.14 0.61 10.62
C LYS A 103 -17.94 -0.07 11.73
N SER A 104 -18.43 -1.28 11.49
CA SER A 104 -19.22 -2.04 12.46
C SER A 104 -18.39 -2.57 13.64
N SER A 105 -17.07 -2.69 13.50
CA SER A 105 -16.18 -3.07 14.61
C SER A 105 -15.99 -1.95 15.64
N ASN A 106 -16.42 -0.72 15.33
CA ASN A 106 -16.24 0.48 16.15
C ASN A 106 -14.78 0.78 16.53
N LEU A 107 -13.82 0.27 15.75
CA LEU A 107 -12.41 0.62 15.91
C LEU A 107 -12.15 2.04 15.37
N PRO A 108 -11.24 2.81 16.02
CA PRO A 108 -10.72 4.04 15.43
C PRO A 108 -9.95 3.72 14.14
N LEU A 109 -9.73 4.73 13.28
CA LEU A 109 -8.84 4.60 12.13
C LEU A 109 -7.88 5.79 12.06
N ASN A 110 -6.62 5.54 12.36
CA ASN A 110 -5.59 6.57 12.36
C ASN A 110 -4.75 6.53 11.08
N ILE A 111 -4.49 5.33 10.55
CA ILE A 111 -3.56 5.14 9.43
C ILE A 111 -4.23 4.28 8.35
N LEU A 112 -4.24 4.77 7.12
CA LEU A 112 -4.66 4.01 5.94
C LEU A 112 -3.50 3.88 4.96
N ILE A 113 -3.01 2.66 4.77
CA ILE A 113 -1.91 2.35 3.83
C ILE A 113 -2.49 1.61 2.63
N ASN A 114 -2.68 2.36 1.54
CA ASN A 114 -3.09 1.86 0.23
C ASN A 114 -1.87 1.25 -0.49
N ASN A 115 -1.49 0.05 -0.06
CA ASN A 115 -0.28 -0.66 -0.50
C ASN A 115 -0.52 -1.69 -1.62
N ALA A 116 -1.69 -2.33 -1.65
CA ALA A 116 -1.97 -3.40 -2.59
C ALA A 116 -1.76 -2.97 -4.05
N GLY A 117 -1.45 -3.93 -4.91
CA GLY A 117 -1.48 -3.69 -6.34
C GLY A 117 -1.16 -4.92 -7.16
N VAL A 118 -1.50 -4.83 -8.43
CA VAL A 118 -1.11 -5.75 -9.49
C VAL A 118 -0.28 -4.99 -10.53
N MET A 119 0.62 -5.70 -11.20
CA MET A 119 1.56 -5.10 -12.13
C MET A 119 1.69 -5.96 -13.39
N ALA A 120 1.75 -5.30 -14.54
CA ALA A 120 2.08 -5.90 -15.84
C ALA A 120 1.19 -7.11 -16.19
N THR A 121 -0.08 -7.06 -15.79
CA THR A 121 -1.04 -8.13 -16.09
C THR A 121 -1.43 -8.09 -17.57
N PRO A 122 -1.82 -9.23 -18.18
CA PRO A 122 -2.59 -9.21 -19.42
C PRO A 122 -3.84 -8.32 -19.29
N PHE A 123 -4.39 -7.85 -20.41
CA PHE A 123 -5.64 -7.10 -20.39
C PHE A 123 -6.74 -7.97 -19.79
N MET A 124 -7.29 -7.54 -18.68
CA MET A 124 -8.38 -8.17 -17.96
C MET A 124 -9.27 -7.09 -17.39
N LEU A 125 -10.55 -7.41 -17.22
CA LEU A 125 -11.50 -6.56 -16.55
C LEU A 125 -11.68 -7.02 -15.10
N SER A 126 -11.87 -6.05 -14.21
CA SER A 126 -12.31 -6.25 -12.83
C SER A 126 -13.76 -6.75 -12.77
N LYS A 127 -14.26 -7.05 -11.57
CA LYS A 127 -15.68 -7.43 -11.39
C LYS A 127 -16.66 -6.31 -11.75
N ASP A 128 -16.16 -5.07 -11.84
CA ASP A 128 -16.92 -3.88 -12.19
C ASP A 128 -16.66 -3.42 -13.63
N ASN A 129 -16.12 -4.30 -14.49
CA ASN A 129 -15.85 -4.03 -15.91
C ASN A 129 -14.86 -2.89 -16.18
N ILE A 130 -13.83 -2.75 -15.34
CA ILE A 130 -12.75 -1.76 -15.51
C ILE A 130 -11.42 -2.49 -15.67
N GLU A 131 -10.53 -1.99 -16.51
CA GLU A 131 -9.16 -2.52 -16.66
C GLU A 131 -8.51 -2.78 -15.30
N LEU A 132 -8.02 -4.02 -15.12
CA LEU A 132 -7.71 -4.58 -13.81
C LEU A 132 -6.65 -3.79 -13.03
N GLN A 133 -5.60 -3.30 -13.67
CA GLN A 133 -4.54 -2.54 -12.99
C GLN A 133 -5.07 -1.20 -12.50
N PHE A 134 -5.82 -0.46 -13.33
CA PHE A 134 -6.44 0.79 -12.93
C PHE A 134 -7.51 0.59 -11.86
N ALA A 135 -8.36 -0.43 -12.01
CA ALA A 135 -9.39 -0.79 -11.05
C ALA A 135 -8.78 -1.13 -9.68
N THR A 136 -7.80 -2.02 -9.64
CA THR A 136 -7.21 -2.52 -8.38
C THR A 136 -6.29 -1.49 -7.73
N ASN A 137 -5.38 -0.91 -8.50
CA ASN A 137 -4.30 -0.08 -7.93
C ASN A 137 -4.78 1.31 -7.55
N HIS A 138 -5.78 1.84 -8.28
CA HIS A 138 -6.25 3.21 -8.13
C HIS A 138 -7.72 3.29 -7.70
N LEU A 139 -8.68 2.87 -8.53
CA LEU A 139 -10.11 3.11 -8.23
C LEU A 139 -10.58 2.40 -6.96
N GLY A 140 -10.09 1.19 -6.72
CA GLY A 140 -10.41 0.44 -5.52
C GLY A 140 -9.95 1.15 -4.26
N HIS A 141 -8.73 1.67 -4.26
CA HIS A 141 -8.20 2.48 -3.16
C HIS A 141 -8.89 3.84 -3.05
N PHE A 142 -9.21 4.48 -4.18
CA PHE A 142 -9.96 5.74 -4.19
C PHE A 142 -11.32 5.57 -3.50
N LEU A 143 -12.07 4.52 -3.86
CA LEU A 143 -13.34 4.20 -3.22
C LEU A 143 -13.16 3.85 -1.75
N LEU A 144 -12.18 3.00 -1.41
CA LEU A 144 -11.89 2.62 -0.02
C LEU A 144 -11.59 3.84 0.86
N THR A 145 -10.68 4.71 0.41
CA THR A 145 -10.32 5.95 1.10
C THR A 145 -11.55 6.81 1.33
N ASN A 146 -12.37 7.06 0.29
CA ASN A 146 -13.57 7.88 0.42
C ASN A 146 -14.59 7.29 1.42
N LEU A 147 -14.76 5.97 1.43
CA LEU A 147 -15.69 5.29 2.35
C LEU A 147 -15.25 5.32 3.82
N LEU A 148 -13.95 5.44 4.06
CA LEU A 148 -13.34 5.44 5.40
C LEU A 148 -12.96 6.84 5.89
N LEU A 149 -13.01 7.85 5.02
CA LEU A 149 -12.50 9.19 5.33
C LEU A 149 -13.19 9.83 6.53
N GLU A 150 -14.52 9.72 6.62
CA GLU A 150 -15.27 10.26 7.76
C GLU A 150 -14.93 9.54 9.08
N THR A 151 -14.65 8.24 9.04
CA THR A 151 -14.15 7.50 10.21
C THR A 151 -12.78 8.02 10.65
N MET A 152 -11.89 8.32 9.70
CA MET A 152 -10.58 8.91 10.01
C MET A 152 -10.71 10.31 10.57
N LYS A 153 -11.58 11.17 10.00
CA LYS A 153 -11.85 12.53 10.50
C LYS A 153 -12.36 12.50 11.93
N LYS A 154 -13.35 11.64 12.21
CA LYS A 154 -13.89 11.44 13.55
C LYS A 154 -12.80 10.97 14.52
N THR A 155 -12.00 9.98 14.11
CA THR A 155 -10.90 9.46 14.93
C THR A 155 -9.90 10.55 15.27
N SER A 156 -9.41 11.27 14.26
CA SER A 156 -8.41 12.33 14.43
C SER A 156 -8.91 13.43 15.35
N LYS A 157 -10.18 13.85 15.20
CA LYS A 157 -10.79 14.85 16.08
C LYS A 157 -10.95 14.35 17.52
N GLN A 158 -11.35 13.10 17.72
CA GLN A 158 -11.58 12.54 19.05
C GLN A 158 -10.30 12.22 19.82
N SER A 159 -9.26 11.77 19.12
CA SER A 159 -7.99 11.41 19.76
C SER A 159 -7.00 12.57 19.78
N GLU A 160 -7.29 13.69 19.11
CA GLU A 160 -6.35 14.80 18.87
C GLU A 160 -5.02 14.34 18.25
N LYS A 161 -5.07 13.26 17.46
CA LYS A 161 -3.90 12.71 16.76
C LYS A 161 -4.08 12.90 15.27
N GLU A 162 -3.01 13.28 14.59
CA GLU A 162 -2.99 13.41 13.14
C GLU A 162 -3.28 12.05 12.47
N GLY A 163 -4.24 12.02 11.54
CA GLY A 163 -4.48 10.87 10.69
C GLY A 163 -3.56 10.84 9.48
N ARG A 164 -3.24 9.65 8.97
CA ARG A 164 -2.29 9.47 7.86
C ARG A 164 -2.83 8.56 6.78
N ILE A 165 -2.85 9.04 5.55
CA ILE A 165 -3.20 8.28 4.35
C ILE A 165 -1.97 8.18 3.47
N VAL A 166 -1.57 6.95 3.13
CA VAL A 166 -0.38 6.68 2.32
C VAL A 166 -0.78 5.89 1.07
N ASN A 167 -0.57 6.49 -0.10
CA ASN A 167 -0.75 5.84 -1.40
C ASN A 167 0.58 5.30 -1.93
N VAL A 168 0.72 3.98 -2.02
CA VAL A 168 1.94 3.36 -2.58
C VAL A 168 1.90 3.44 -4.11
N SER A 169 2.73 4.33 -4.64
CA SER A 169 3.04 4.51 -6.05
C SER A 169 4.26 3.65 -6.47
N SER A 170 4.89 3.98 -7.60
CA SER A 170 6.08 3.34 -8.15
C SER A 170 6.82 4.33 -9.05
N MET A 171 8.11 4.12 -9.32
CA MET A 171 8.82 4.86 -10.37
C MET A 171 8.14 4.75 -11.75
N ALA A 172 7.32 3.71 -11.95
CA ALA A 172 6.49 3.54 -13.15
C ALA A 172 5.52 4.70 -13.39
N HIS A 173 5.18 5.53 -12.38
CA HIS A 173 4.36 6.72 -12.58
C HIS A 173 4.94 7.72 -13.60
N ARG A 174 6.24 7.62 -13.90
CA ARG A 174 6.94 8.45 -14.91
C ARG A 174 6.80 7.90 -16.34
N PHE A 175 6.25 6.70 -16.49
CA PHE A 175 6.06 6.02 -17.77
C PHE A 175 4.59 5.62 -17.99
N PRO A 176 3.61 6.55 -17.86
CA PRO A 176 2.24 6.30 -18.30
C PRO A 176 2.18 6.27 -19.83
N TYR A 177 0.97 6.18 -20.40
CA TYR A 177 0.77 6.50 -21.81
C TYR A 177 1.22 7.95 -22.10
N SER A 178 1.51 8.26 -23.36
CA SER A 178 1.88 9.62 -23.79
C SER A 178 0.86 10.69 -23.38
N GLU A 179 -0.42 10.31 -23.32
CA GLU A 179 -1.54 11.14 -22.93
C GLU A 179 -1.72 11.24 -21.40
N GLY A 180 -0.88 10.57 -20.62
CA GLY A 180 -1.03 10.44 -19.16
C GLY A 180 -2.09 9.39 -18.80
N ILE A 181 -3.17 9.83 -18.14
CA ILE A 181 -4.30 8.95 -17.78
C ILE A 181 -5.34 9.00 -18.90
N ARG A 182 -5.60 7.84 -19.52
CA ARG A 182 -6.52 7.74 -20.66
C ARG A 182 -7.95 7.46 -20.19
N PHE A 183 -8.61 8.40 -19.52
CA PHE A 183 -9.94 8.20 -18.91
C PHE A 183 -10.98 7.59 -19.88
N ASP A 184 -11.09 8.14 -21.09
CA ASP A 184 -12.05 7.66 -22.11
C ASP A 184 -11.66 6.32 -22.75
N LYS A 185 -10.44 5.85 -22.50
CA LYS A 185 -9.87 4.64 -23.09
C LYS A 185 -9.28 3.70 -22.04
N ILE A 186 -9.75 3.78 -20.78
CA ILE A 186 -9.26 2.91 -19.69
C ILE A 186 -9.44 1.43 -20.07
N ASN A 187 -10.54 1.08 -20.72
CA ASN A 187 -10.89 -0.28 -21.14
C ASN A 187 -10.48 -0.62 -22.58
N ASP A 188 -9.67 0.22 -23.24
CA ASP A 188 -9.23 -0.04 -24.61
C ASP A 188 -8.24 -1.21 -24.67
N LYS A 189 -8.75 -2.37 -25.08
CA LYS A 189 -7.96 -3.60 -25.23
C LYS A 189 -6.93 -3.51 -26.35
N LEU A 190 -7.23 -2.81 -27.44
CA LEU A 190 -6.34 -2.74 -28.60
C LEU A 190 -5.13 -1.84 -28.33
N GLY A 191 -5.36 -0.74 -27.61
CA GLY A 191 -4.32 0.18 -27.17
C GLY A 191 -3.66 -0.19 -25.83
N TYR A 192 -3.89 -1.40 -25.30
CA TYR A 192 -3.39 -1.81 -23.98
C TYR A 192 -1.90 -2.14 -24.01
N SER A 193 -1.12 -1.42 -23.22
CA SER A 193 0.25 -1.76 -22.84
C SER A 193 0.29 -2.04 -21.35
N SER A 194 0.71 -3.25 -20.96
CA SER A 194 0.67 -3.67 -19.55
C SER A 194 1.56 -2.79 -18.64
N ILE A 195 2.67 -2.26 -19.17
CA ILE A 195 3.57 -1.35 -18.44
C ILE A 195 2.99 0.06 -18.39
N ALA A 196 2.47 0.59 -19.49
CA ALA A 196 1.86 1.93 -19.50
C ALA A 196 0.57 1.98 -18.67
N ALA A 197 -0.23 0.90 -18.69
CA ALA A 197 -1.41 0.71 -17.84
C ALA A 197 -1.04 0.71 -16.35
N TYR A 198 0.05 0.03 -15.98
CA TYR A 198 0.60 0.11 -14.64
C TYR A 198 1.05 1.53 -14.30
N GLY A 199 1.79 2.17 -15.21
CA GLY A 199 2.31 3.53 -15.07
C GLY A 199 1.21 4.56 -14.84
N GLN A 200 0.13 4.55 -15.63
CA GLN A 200 -1.02 5.44 -15.41
C GLN A 200 -1.69 5.19 -14.06
N SER A 201 -1.80 3.94 -13.60
CA SER A 201 -2.41 3.63 -12.30
C SER A 201 -1.57 4.19 -11.14
N LYS A 202 -0.24 4.17 -11.29
CA LYS A 202 0.69 4.71 -10.28
C LYS A 202 0.82 6.22 -10.37
N LEU A 203 0.65 6.82 -11.55
CA LEU A 203 0.46 8.27 -11.70
C LEU A 203 -0.83 8.74 -11.00
N ALA A 204 -1.93 8.02 -11.21
CA ALA A 204 -3.21 8.33 -10.56
C ALA A 204 -3.11 8.29 -9.03
N ASN A 205 -2.31 7.38 -8.45
CA ASN A 205 -2.06 7.35 -7.00
C ASN A 205 -1.32 8.60 -6.48
N VAL A 206 -0.37 9.15 -7.24
CA VAL A 206 0.33 10.40 -6.90
C VAL A 206 -0.63 11.58 -6.97
N LEU A 207 -1.36 11.71 -8.08
CA LEU A 207 -2.34 12.78 -8.27
C LEU A 207 -3.45 12.74 -7.21
N HIS A 208 -3.92 11.55 -6.85
CA HIS A 208 -4.90 11.38 -5.79
C HIS A 208 -4.38 11.83 -4.42
N ALA A 209 -3.13 11.48 -4.06
CA ALA A 209 -2.57 11.94 -2.79
C ALA A 209 -2.45 13.47 -2.75
N ASN A 210 -2.01 14.09 -3.84
CA ASN A 210 -1.90 15.55 -3.93
C ASN A 210 -3.26 16.24 -3.80
N GLU A 211 -4.26 15.76 -4.55
CA GLU A 211 -5.62 16.33 -4.51
C GLU A 211 -6.30 16.11 -3.16
N LEU A 212 -6.13 14.93 -2.56
CA LEU A 212 -6.68 14.62 -1.24
C LEU A 212 -6.03 15.52 -0.17
N SER A 213 -4.71 15.72 -0.22
CA SER A 213 -3.99 16.62 0.67
C SER A 213 -4.49 18.06 0.55
N ARG A 214 -4.70 18.56 -0.68
CA ARG A 214 -5.27 19.90 -0.93
C ARG A 214 -6.66 20.04 -0.29
N ARG A 215 -7.56 19.09 -0.52
CA ARG A 215 -8.92 19.12 0.05
C ARG A 215 -8.94 19.06 1.57
N LEU A 216 -8.14 18.18 2.17
CA LEU A 216 -8.07 18.05 3.63
C LEU A 216 -7.55 19.33 4.29
N LYS A 217 -6.60 20.01 3.64
CA LYS A 217 -6.12 21.32 4.08
C LYS A 217 -7.21 22.40 4.00
N GLU A 218 -7.97 22.44 2.91
CA GLU A 218 -9.08 23.39 2.74
C GLU A 218 -10.21 23.16 3.75
N GLU A 219 -10.46 21.91 4.11
CA GLU A 219 -11.42 21.53 5.16
C GLU A 219 -10.87 21.69 6.59
N ASN A 220 -9.60 22.10 6.75
CA ASN A 220 -8.89 22.21 8.03
C ASN A 220 -8.97 20.92 8.88
N VAL A 221 -8.82 19.77 8.22
CA VAL A 221 -8.83 18.45 8.83
C VAL A 221 -7.40 18.04 9.19
N ASN A 222 -7.19 17.54 10.42
CA ASN A 222 -5.89 17.05 10.90
C ASN A 222 -5.53 15.66 10.33
N ILE A 223 -5.54 15.54 8.99
CA ILE A 223 -5.17 14.32 8.26
C ILE A 223 -4.23 14.71 7.13
N THR A 224 -3.12 13.98 6.99
CA THR A 224 -2.21 14.11 5.86
C THR A 224 -2.42 13.00 4.84
N ALA A 225 -2.26 13.34 3.56
CA ALA A 225 -2.26 12.38 2.46
C ALA A 225 -0.96 12.50 1.68
N ASN A 226 -0.19 11.41 1.64
CA ASN A 226 1.11 11.36 0.99
C ASN A 226 1.17 10.19 0.00
N SER A 227 2.06 10.28 -0.98
CA SER A 227 2.40 9.16 -1.85
C SER A 227 3.88 8.87 -1.80
N LEU A 228 4.23 7.60 -2.02
CA LEU A 228 5.62 7.14 -2.02
C LEU A 228 5.86 6.13 -3.13
N HIS A 229 7.13 5.93 -3.51
CA HIS A 229 7.52 4.72 -4.23
C HIS A 229 8.51 3.92 -3.37
N PRO A 230 8.35 2.60 -3.25
CA PRO A 230 9.21 1.78 -2.40
C PRO A 230 10.59 1.51 -3.02
N GLY A 231 10.78 1.86 -4.30
CA GLY A 231 11.97 1.51 -5.09
C GLY A 231 11.88 0.08 -5.66
N ALA A 232 12.98 -0.45 -6.20
CA ALA A 232 13.01 -1.80 -6.76
C ALA A 232 13.07 -2.85 -5.63
N ILE A 233 11.97 -3.57 -5.42
CA ILE A 233 11.85 -4.63 -4.41
C ILE A 233 11.44 -5.93 -5.09
N LEU A 234 12.13 -7.02 -4.78
CA LEU A 234 11.66 -8.38 -5.05
C LEU A 234 10.38 -8.63 -4.25
N THR A 235 9.24 -8.46 -4.91
CA THR A 235 7.92 -8.80 -4.35
C THR A 235 7.24 -9.77 -5.30
N ASN A 236 6.20 -10.46 -4.83
CA ASN A 236 5.36 -11.33 -5.66
C ASN A 236 4.65 -10.60 -6.83
N LEU A 237 4.85 -9.28 -6.99
CA LEU A 237 4.38 -8.49 -8.14
C LEU A 237 4.92 -9.00 -9.48
N PHE A 238 6.02 -9.75 -9.50
CA PHE A 238 6.61 -10.31 -10.73
C PHE A 238 6.00 -11.65 -11.20
N ARG A 239 4.93 -12.14 -10.57
CA ARG A 239 4.36 -13.48 -10.88
C ARG A 239 3.85 -13.66 -12.31
N PHE A 240 3.59 -12.56 -13.05
CA PHE A 240 3.09 -12.60 -14.43
C PHE A 240 4.17 -12.38 -15.51
N SER A 241 5.43 -12.12 -15.14
CA SER A 241 6.54 -12.00 -16.08
C SER A 241 7.26 -13.33 -16.29
N GLY A 242 6.62 -14.27 -16.99
CA GLY A 242 7.05 -15.67 -17.16
C GLY A 242 8.34 -15.92 -17.96
N ILE A 243 9.12 -14.90 -18.34
CA ILE A 243 10.35 -15.05 -19.15
C ILE A 243 11.64 -14.80 -18.32
N ILE A 244 11.55 -14.41 -17.05
CA ILE A 244 12.72 -14.09 -16.21
C ILE A 244 12.84 -15.04 -14.99
N ASP A 245 12.24 -16.24 -15.03
CA ASP A 245 12.37 -17.17 -13.89
C ASP A 245 13.71 -17.95 -13.87
N GLY A 246 14.37 -18.08 -15.03
CA GLY A 246 15.63 -18.82 -15.17
C GLY A 246 16.89 -18.01 -14.86
N LEU A 247 17.02 -16.79 -15.38
CA LEU A 247 18.23 -15.97 -15.22
C LEU A 247 18.29 -15.19 -13.90
N ALA A 248 17.13 -14.87 -13.30
CA ALA A 248 17.07 -14.12 -12.04
C ALA A 248 17.52 -14.93 -10.82
N LYS A 249 17.42 -16.27 -10.85
CA LYS A 249 17.82 -17.13 -9.72
C LYS A 249 19.34 -17.16 -9.50
N SER A 250 20.15 -16.92 -10.53
CA SER A 250 21.61 -17.01 -10.43
C SER A 250 22.30 -15.65 -10.25
N VAL A 251 21.79 -14.58 -10.87
CA VAL A 251 22.38 -13.22 -10.76
C VAL A 251 21.68 -12.39 -9.67
N GLY A 252 20.43 -12.69 -9.33
CA GLY A 252 19.61 -11.94 -8.39
C GLY A 252 20.10 -11.97 -6.93
N ARG A 253 20.87 -12.99 -6.51
CA ARG A 253 21.43 -13.05 -5.14
C ARG A 253 22.49 -11.98 -4.87
N LEU A 254 23.09 -11.38 -5.90
CA LEU A 254 24.17 -10.40 -5.75
C LEU A 254 23.72 -8.95 -5.93
N VAL A 255 22.51 -8.71 -6.46
CA VAL A 255 22.04 -7.35 -6.84
C VAL A 255 20.66 -7.00 -6.27
N LEU A 256 19.89 -7.95 -5.76
CA LEU A 256 18.52 -7.69 -5.29
C LEU A 256 18.44 -7.65 -3.75
N LYS A 257 17.84 -6.56 -3.25
CA LYS A 257 17.71 -6.22 -1.83
C LYS A 257 16.62 -7.04 -1.12
N ASN A 258 16.82 -7.32 0.17
CA ASN A 258 15.84 -7.99 1.03
C ASN A 258 14.72 -7.03 1.48
N VAL A 259 13.51 -7.56 1.67
CA VAL A 259 12.28 -6.83 2.05
C VAL A 259 12.47 -5.95 3.29
N GLN A 260 13.31 -6.38 4.23
CA GLN A 260 13.59 -5.67 5.48
C GLN A 260 14.28 -4.30 5.28
N GLN A 261 14.96 -4.07 4.15
CA GLN A 261 15.91 -2.94 3.97
C GLN A 261 15.31 -1.65 3.39
N GLN A 262 13.99 -1.56 3.11
CA GLN A 262 13.50 -0.40 2.34
C GLN A 262 12.12 0.17 2.71
N LEU A 263 11.76 0.24 4.00
CA LEU A 263 10.60 1.00 4.49
C LEU A 263 10.87 2.51 4.72
N ARG A 264 11.62 3.18 3.82
CA ARG A 264 12.06 4.58 4.02
C ARG A 264 10.93 5.64 3.99
N VAL A 265 9.75 5.35 3.42
CA VAL A 265 8.79 6.43 3.08
C VAL A 265 7.42 6.26 3.74
N THR A 266 7.23 5.23 4.58
CA THR A 266 5.95 5.02 5.27
C THR A 266 5.84 5.81 6.57
N TRP A 267 6.95 6.36 7.08
CA TRP A 267 7.09 6.73 8.50
C TRP A 267 7.38 8.22 8.76
N HIS A 268 7.25 9.09 7.76
CA HIS A 268 7.34 10.55 7.92
C HIS A 268 6.02 11.23 7.58
#